data_AF-M0AQR7-F1
#
_entry.id   AF-M0AQR7-F1
#
_cell.length_a   1.000
_cell.length_b   1.000
_cell.length_c   1.000
_cell.angle_alpha   90.00
_cell.angle_beta   90.00
_cell.angle_gamma   90.00
#
_symmetry.space_group_name_H-M   'P 1'
#
loop_
_entity.id
_entity.type
_entity.pdbx_description
1 polymer ?
#
loop_
_entity_poly.entity_id
_entity_poly.type
_entity_poly.pdbx_seq_one_letter_code
_entity_poly.pdbx_strand_id
1 'polypeptide(L)'
;MPDSESISDFLQKRGALGILTLLSMEDGQRFSDLDEQLTISSSTLTRRLTEAHGLGLVIPGMNPEETSVNNEYRITTRGKRVARRMENQGLSHAVRTILDYQQDVETELPNLLNWVEAHDEELAQLDDQTPYQDPFGESVVDTGDEPEYDDEFMVEEGFGRVEQWGTDPDEEEDEANE
;
A
#
# COMPACT_ATOMS: atom_id res chain seq x y z
N MET A 1 -23.10 -17.13 -15.65
CA MET A 1 -22.59 -15.77 -15.91
C MET A 1 -22.05 -15.27 -14.59
N PRO A 2 -20.82 -14.73 -14.50
CA PRO A 2 -20.33 -14.28 -13.20
C PRO A 2 -21.13 -13.06 -12.74
N ASP A 3 -21.53 -13.09 -11.47
CA ASP A 3 -22.50 -12.18 -10.87
C ASP A 3 -21.89 -10.78 -10.65
N SER A 4 -22.74 -9.75 -10.54
CA SER A 4 -22.30 -8.35 -10.36
C SER A 4 -21.49 -8.15 -9.08
N GLU A 5 -21.83 -8.89 -8.03
CA GLU A 5 -21.13 -8.91 -6.73
C GLU A 5 -19.67 -9.33 -6.88
N SER A 6 -19.40 -10.32 -7.75
CA SER A 6 -18.03 -10.76 -8.02
C SER A 6 -17.18 -9.72 -8.75
N ILE A 7 -17.80 -8.82 -9.54
CA ILE A 7 -17.09 -7.70 -10.18
C ILE A 7 -16.78 -6.60 -9.16
N SER A 8 -17.74 -6.23 -8.31
CA SER A 8 -17.48 -5.24 -7.26
C SER A 8 -16.38 -5.69 -6.32
N ASP A 9 -16.36 -6.96 -5.94
CA ASP A 9 -15.32 -7.53 -5.08
C ASP A 9 -13.95 -7.49 -5.76
N PHE A 10 -13.90 -7.79 -7.06
CA PHE A 10 -12.67 -7.68 -7.85
C PHE A 10 -12.14 -6.24 -7.89
N LEU A 11 -13.01 -5.26 -8.18
CA LEU A 11 -12.60 -3.85 -8.34
C LEU A 11 -12.04 -3.24 -7.04
N GLN A 12 -12.43 -3.74 -5.88
CA GLN A 12 -11.90 -3.30 -4.58
C GLN A 12 -10.49 -3.84 -4.29
N LYS A 13 -10.02 -4.83 -5.03
CA LYS A 13 -8.70 -5.42 -4.78
C LYS A 13 -7.59 -4.54 -5.33
N ARG A 14 -6.48 -4.47 -4.59
CA ARG A 14 -5.25 -3.83 -5.05
C ARG A 14 -4.85 -4.32 -6.45
N GLY A 15 -4.53 -3.38 -7.33
CA GLY A 15 -4.13 -3.61 -8.72
C GLY A 15 -5.27 -3.81 -9.72
N ALA A 16 -6.51 -4.08 -9.29
CA ALA A 16 -7.61 -4.35 -10.21
C ALA A 16 -7.98 -3.16 -11.10
N LEU A 17 -8.08 -1.97 -10.50
CA LEU A 17 -8.34 -0.73 -11.23
C LEU A 17 -7.20 -0.37 -12.18
N GLY A 18 -5.95 -0.60 -11.75
CA GLY A 18 -4.75 -0.38 -12.56
C GLY A 18 -4.79 -1.24 -13.84
N ILE A 19 -5.04 -2.54 -13.69
CA ILE A 19 -5.15 -3.47 -14.83
C ILE A 19 -6.21 -3.00 -15.83
N LEU A 20 -7.41 -2.64 -15.37
CA LEU A 20 -8.47 -2.19 -16.28
C LEU A 20 -8.15 -0.84 -16.92
N THR A 21 -7.47 0.05 -16.21
CA THR A 21 -7.05 1.36 -16.70
C THR A 21 -6.03 1.19 -17.82
N LEU A 22 -4.93 0.48 -17.56
CA LEU A 22 -3.86 0.25 -18.52
C LEU A 22 -4.35 -0.50 -19.78
N LEU A 23 -5.08 -1.61 -19.58
CA LEU A 23 -5.62 -2.39 -20.70
C LEU A 23 -6.73 -1.66 -21.49
N SER A 24 -7.29 -0.57 -20.96
CA SER A 24 -8.28 0.23 -21.71
C SER A 24 -7.65 1.27 -22.64
N MET A 25 -6.37 1.59 -22.46
CA MET A 25 -5.65 2.58 -23.25
C MET A 25 -5.13 2.01 -24.57
N GLU A 26 -4.69 0.75 -24.55
CA GLU A 26 -4.06 0.08 -25.68
C GLU A 26 -4.80 -1.21 -26.03
N ASP A 27 -4.80 -1.58 -27.31
CA ASP A 27 -5.40 -2.85 -27.77
C ASP A 27 -4.47 -4.03 -27.51
N GLY A 28 -4.16 -4.25 -26.23
CA GLY A 28 -3.32 -5.34 -25.72
C GLY A 28 -2.05 -4.84 -25.03
N GLN A 29 -1.70 -5.44 -23.90
CA GLN A 29 -0.42 -5.21 -23.23
C GLN A 29 0.22 -6.51 -22.78
N ARG A 30 1.55 -6.58 -22.77
CA ARG A 30 2.27 -7.75 -22.28
C ARG A 30 2.24 -7.80 -20.76
N PHE A 31 2.41 -9.00 -20.21
CA PHE A 31 2.55 -9.18 -18.76
C PHE A 31 3.70 -8.34 -18.21
N SER A 32 4.85 -8.32 -18.89
CA SER A 32 6.02 -7.53 -18.49
C SER A 32 5.67 -6.04 -18.36
N ASP A 33 4.97 -5.49 -19.35
CA ASP A 33 4.63 -4.07 -19.38
C ASP A 33 3.64 -3.73 -18.26
N LEU A 34 2.71 -4.64 -17.97
CA LEU A 34 1.80 -4.51 -16.83
C LEU A 34 2.53 -4.66 -15.48
N ASP A 35 3.50 -5.56 -15.37
CA ASP A 35 4.28 -5.82 -14.15
C ASP A 35 5.19 -4.64 -13.81
N GLU A 36 5.76 -3.99 -14.83
CA GLU A 36 6.57 -2.78 -14.68
C GLU A 36 5.76 -1.55 -14.26
N GLN A 37 4.52 -1.43 -14.76
CA GLN A 37 3.68 -0.25 -14.49
C GLN A 37 2.84 -0.37 -13.22
N LEU A 38 2.58 -1.58 -12.72
CA LEU A 38 1.71 -1.80 -11.57
C LEU A 38 2.52 -2.06 -10.30
N THR A 39 2.26 -1.31 -9.24
CA THR A 39 2.89 -1.50 -7.91
C THR A 39 2.29 -2.68 -7.13
N ILE A 40 2.25 -3.85 -7.75
CA ILE A 40 1.88 -5.15 -7.17
C ILE A 40 2.91 -6.20 -7.56
N SER A 41 3.06 -7.26 -6.77
CA SER A 41 3.95 -8.36 -7.15
C SER A 41 3.46 -9.09 -8.41
N SER A 42 4.36 -9.67 -9.19
CA SER A 42 4.02 -10.48 -10.38
C SER A 42 3.07 -11.65 -10.05
N SER A 43 3.21 -12.26 -8.87
CA SER A 43 2.29 -13.27 -8.36
C SER A 43 0.88 -12.72 -8.12
N THR A 44 0.78 -11.48 -7.63
CA THR A 44 -0.50 -10.77 -7.45
C THR A 44 -1.07 -10.39 -8.81
N LEU A 45 -0.27 -9.87 -9.74
CA LEU A 45 -0.70 -9.56 -11.10
C LEU A 45 -1.27 -10.80 -11.79
N THR A 46 -0.57 -11.92 -11.75
CA THR A 46 -1.04 -13.22 -12.30
C THR A 46 -2.38 -13.62 -11.72
N ARG A 47 -2.53 -13.55 -10.39
CA ARG A 47 -3.81 -13.84 -9.72
C ARG A 47 -4.92 -12.89 -10.17
N ARG A 48 -4.64 -11.59 -10.28
CA ARG A 48 -5.62 -10.57 -10.71
C ARG A 48 -6.04 -10.75 -12.16
N LEU A 49 -5.12 -11.06 -13.06
CA LEU A 49 -5.42 -11.35 -14.46
C LEU A 49 -6.26 -12.62 -14.59
N THR A 50 -5.96 -13.65 -13.79
CA THR A 50 -6.77 -14.89 -13.73
C THR A 50 -8.19 -14.61 -13.23
N GLU A 51 -8.34 -13.83 -12.16
CA GLU A 51 -9.65 -13.40 -11.64
C GLU A 51 -10.42 -12.56 -12.68
N ALA A 52 -9.77 -11.57 -13.29
CA ALA A 52 -10.36 -10.72 -14.33
C ALA A 52 -10.80 -11.53 -15.56
N HIS A 53 -10.03 -12.55 -15.92
CA HIS A 53 -10.38 -13.50 -16.97
C HIS A 53 -11.61 -14.33 -16.59
N GLY A 54 -11.66 -14.87 -15.37
CA GLY A 54 -12.83 -15.60 -14.87
C GLY A 54 -14.12 -14.76 -14.84
N LEU A 55 -13.99 -13.45 -14.64
CA LEU A 55 -15.10 -12.50 -14.70
C LEU A 55 -15.47 -12.06 -16.13
N GLY A 56 -14.69 -12.46 -17.12
CA GLY A 56 -14.83 -12.05 -18.51
C GLY A 56 -14.57 -10.56 -18.71
N LEU A 57 -13.68 -9.96 -17.93
CA LEU A 57 -13.23 -8.56 -18.08
C LEU A 57 -12.00 -8.48 -18.98
N VAL A 58 -11.11 -9.46 -18.91
CA VAL A 58 -9.85 -9.55 -19.66
C VAL A 58 -9.76 -10.91 -20.36
N ILE A 59 -9.09 -10.98 -21.50
CA ILE A 59 -8.76 -12.23 -22.20
C ILE A 59 -7.27 -12.27 -22.55
N PRO A 60 -6.64 -13.45 -22.58
CA PRO A 60 -5.33 -13.58 -23.19
C PRO A 60 -5.43 -13.21 -24.68
N GLY A 61 -4.48 -12.42 -25.17
CA GLY A 61 -4.31 -12.10 -26.57
C GLY A 61 -3.80 -13.32 -27.36
N MET A 62 -4.10 -13.35 -28.65
CA MET A 62 -3.41 -14.23 -29.61
C MET A 62 -2.73 -13.34 -30.63
N ASN A 63 -1.41 -13.34 -30.64
CA ASN A 63 -0.66 -12.80 -31.77
C ASN A 63 -0.49 -13.93 -32.80
N PRO A 64 -1.12 -13.86 -33.98
CA PRO A 64 -1.06 -14.93 -34.98
C PRO A 64 0.34 -15.14 -35.57
N GLU A 65 1.28 -14.23 -35.32
CA GLU A 65 2.65 -14.26 -35.85
C GLU A 65 3.69 -14.82 -34.86
N GLU A 66 3.35 -15.04 -33.58
CA GLU A 66 4.29 -15.51 -32.55
C GLU A 66 4.03 -16.98 -32.16
N THR A 67 5.06 -17.83 -32.30
CA THR A 67 5.06 -19.25 -31.89
C THR A 67 5.24 -19.45 -30.38
N SER A 68 5.34 -18.36 -29.61
CA SER A 68 5.49 -18.40 -28.15
C SER A 68 4.15 -18.15 -27.49
N VAL A 69 3.87 -18.89 -26.41
CA VAL A 69 2.61 -18.80 -25.66
C VAL A 69 2.39 -17.35 -25.24
N ASN A 70 1.35 -16.74 -25.83
CA ASN A 70 1.04 -15.32 -25.76
C ASN A 70 1.02 -14.80 -24.31
N ASN A 71 1.92 -13.88 -24.01
CA ASN A 71 1.98 -13.17 -22.73
C ASN A 71 1.25 -11.81 -22.81
N GLU A 72 0.33 -11.66 -23.76
CA GLU A 72 -0.45 -10.44 -23.97
C GLU A 72 -1.85 -10.58 -23.37
N TYR A 73 -2.38 -9.50 -22.82
CA TYR A 73 -3.72 -9.43 -22.24
C TYR A 73 -4.50 -8.31 -22.90
N ARG A 74 -5.79 -8.55 -23.19
CA ARG A 74 -6.69 -7.60 -23.82
C ARG A 74 -7.96 -7.43 -23.01
N ILE A 75 -8.44 -6.20 -22.94
CA ILE A 75 -9.73 -5.92 -22.30
C ILE A 75 -10.89 -6.37 -23.21
N THR A 76 -11.86 -7.07 -22.63
CA THR A 76 -13.08 -7.50 -23.35
C THR A 76 -14.08 -6.36 -23.52
N THR A 77 -15.14 -6.55 -24.32
CA THR A 77 -16.26 -5.60 -24.38
C THR A 77 -16.89 -5.33 -23.01
N ARG A 78 -16.99 -6.36 -22.15
CA ARG A 78 -17.51 -6.21 -20.78
C ARG A 78 -16.55 -5.38 -19.93
N GLY A 79 -15.25 -5.66 -19.99
CA GLY A 79 -14.21 -4.86 -19.35
C GLY A 79 -14.23 -3.40 -19.80
N LYS A 80 -14.32 -3.16 -21.12
CA LYS A 80 -14.42 -1.81 -21.71
C LYS A 80 -15.62 -1.03 -21.17
N ARG A 81 -16.75 -1.71 -20.91
CA ARG A 81 -17.92 -1.07 -20.28
C ARG A 81 -17.65 -0.62 -18.85
N VAL A 82 -16.91 -1.42 -18.07
CA VAL A 82 -16.50 -1.06 -16.71
C VAL A 82 -15.47 0.07 -16.74
N ALA A 83 -14.42 -0.04 -17.56
CA ALA A 83 -13.40 0.99 -17.73
C ALA A 83 -14.01 2.33 -18.19
N ARG A 84 -14.97 2.31 -19.12
CA ARG A 84 -15.70 3.53 -19.52
C ARG A 84 -16.48 4.16 -18.36
N ARG A 85 -17.02 3.35 -17.44
CA ARG A 85 -17.68 3.86 -16.24
C ARG A 85 -16.66 4.50 -15.29
N MET A 86 -15.48 3.91 -15.14
CA MET A 86 -14.35 4.47 -14.38
C MET A 86 -13.90 5.82 -14.98
N GLU A 87 -13.78 5.88 -16.31
CA GLU A 87 -13.40 7.09 -17.05
C GLU A 87 -14.38 8.24 -16.80
N ASN A 88 -15.68 7.97 -16.95
CA ASN A 88 -16.74 8.95 -16.72
C ASN A 88 -16.79 9.48 -15.27
N GLN A 89 -16.16 8.78 -14.32
CA GLN A 89 -16.07 9.17 -12.91
C GLN A 89 -14.70 9.80 -12.57
N GLY A 90 -13.79 9.94 -13.54
CA GLY A 90 -12.43 10.41 -13.32
C GLY A 90 -11.51 9.40 -12.62
N LEU A 91 -11.97 8.16 -12.40
CA LEU A 91 -11.22 7.16 -11.63
C LEU A 91 -10.02 6.64 -12.42
N SER A 92 -10.15 6.43 -13.73
CA SER A 92 -9.02 6.03 -14.59
C SER A 92 -7.90 7.08 -14.55
N HIS A 93 -8.25 8.36 -14.57
CA HIS A 93 -7.28 9.45 -14.49
C HIS A 93 -6.57 9.47 -13.13
N ALA A 94 -7.33 9.38 -12.02
CA ALA A 94 -6.74 9.32 -10.69
C ALA A 94 -5.80 8.12 -10.51
N VAL A 95 -6.20 6.93 -10.99
CA VAL A 95 -5.35 5.74 -10.97
C VAL A 95 -4.07 5.97 -11.76
N ARG A 96 -4.17 6.52 -12.97
CA ARG A 96 -2.99 6.84 -13.79
C ARG A 96 -2.05 7.79 -13.08
N THR A 97 -2.56 8.89 -12.52
CA THR A 97 -1.73 9.85 -11.77
C THR A 97 -0.98 9.19 -10.62
N ILE A 98 -1.61 8.25 -9.91
CA ILE A 98 -0.93 7.49 -8.85
C ILE A 98 0.20 6.63 -9.43
N LEU A 99 -0.04 5.92 -10.54
CA LEU A 99 0.98 5.09 -11.18
C LEU A 99 2.16 5.94 -11.70
N ASP A 100 1.87 7.08 -12.32
CA ASP A 100 2.88 8.02 -12.83
C ASP A 100 3.78 8.49 -11.66
N TYR A 101 3.20 8.93 -10.54
CA TYR A 101 3.98 9.35 -9.37
C TYR A 101 4.76 8.21 -8.71
N GLN A 102 4.23 6.98 -8.74
CA GLN A 102 4.96 5.81 -8.23
C GLN A 102 6.22 5.55 -9.06
N GLN A 103 6.10 5.64 -10.39
CA GLN A 103 7.23 5.50 -11.30
C GLN A 103 8.26 6.63 -11.13
N ASP A 104 7.80 7.87 -10.93
CA ASP A 104 8.70 9.00 -10.62
C ASP A 104 9.50 8.74 -9.34
N VAL A 105 8.85 8.25 -8.29
CA VAL A 105 9.54 7.89 -7.03
C VAL A 105 10.56 6.78 -7.23
N GLU A 106 10.21 5.72 -7.95
CA GLU A 106 11.14 4.61 -8.23
C GLU A 106 12.34 5.05 -9.08
N THR A 107 12.13 6.04 -9.97
CA THR A 107 13.17 6.60 -10.83
C THR A 107 14.12 7.54 -10.07
N GLU A 108 13.59 8.38 -9.18
CA GLU A 108 14.36 9.39 -8.47
C GLU A 108 15.00 8.89 -7.16
N LEU A 109 14.45 7.83 -6.54
CA LEU A 109 14.99 7.28 -5.29
C LEU A 109 16.47 6.89 -5.39
N PRO A 110 16.96 6.20 -6.44
CA PRO A 110 18.38 5.92 -6.60
C PRO A 110 19.26 7.19 -6.64
N ASN A 111 18.77 8.28 -7.25
CA ASN A 111 19.50 9.55 -7.26
C ASN A 111 19.65 10.11 -5.86
N LEU A 112 18.57 10.06 -5.06
CA LEU A 112 18.60 10.46 -3.65
C LEU A 112 19.56 9.57 -2.84
N LEU A 113 19.53 8.25 -3.02
CA LEU A 113 20.42 7.32 -2.32
C LEU A 113 21.89 7.58 -2.66
N ASN A 114 22.21 7.81 -3.93
CA ASN A 114 23.56 8.19 -4.38
C ASN A 114 24.00 9.52 -3.77
N TRP A 115 23.09 10.49 -3.67
CA TRP A 115 23.37 11.77 -3.01
C TRP A 115 23.65 11.58 -1.52
N VAL A 116 22.87 10.76 -0.81
CA VAL A 116 23.10 10.42 0.61
C VAL A 116 24.47 9.78 0.80
N GLU A 117 24.82 8.77 0.01
CA GLU A 117 26.13 8.12 0.07
C GLU A 117 27.30 9.10 -0.18
N ALA A 118 27.12 10.05 -1.10
CA ALA A 118 28.15 11.04 -1.41
C ALA A 118 28.34 12.10 -0.31
N HIS A 119 27.37 12.28 0.58
CA HIS A 119 27.36 13.31 1.63
C HIS A 119 27.35 12.72 3.05
N ASP A 120 27.73 11.44 3.21
CA ASP A 120 27.72 10.73 4.50
C ASP A 120 28.49 11.50 5.60
N GLU A 121 29.67 12.02 5.30
CA GLU A 121 30.48 12.81 6.24
C GLU A 121 29.85 14.16 6.61
N GLU A 122 29.12 14.79 5.69
CA GLU A 122 28.41 16.06 5.96
C GLU A 122 27.16 15.80 6.81
N LEU A 123 26.42 14.73 6.50
CA LEU A 123 25.25 14.30 7.26
C LEU A 123 25.65 13.92 8.70
N ALA A 124 26.75 13.17 8.88
CA ALA A 124 27.27 12.83 10.21
C ALA A 124 27.65 14.07 11.04
N GLN A 125 28.17 15.13 10.40
CA GLN A 125 28.48 16.39 11.09
C GLN A 125 27.23 17.20 11.50
N LEU A 126 26.09 16.97 10.84
CA LEU A 126 24.81 17.57 11.26
C LEU A 126 24.25 16.88 12.50
N ASP A 127 24.52 15.59 12.70
CA ASP A 127 24.17 14.87 13.93
C ASP A 127 25.03 15.35 15.12
N ASP A 128 26.29 15.74 14.88
CA ASP A 128 27.21 16.29 15.89
C ASP A 128 26.97 17.79 16.20
N GLN A 129 26.14 18.49 15.41
CA GLN A 129 25.79 19.88 15.68
C GLN A 129 24.80 19.96 16.85
N THR A 130 25.40 20.20 18.02
CA THR A 130 24.84 20.51 19.34
C THR A 130 23.32 20.36 19.50
N PRO A 131 22.88 19.59 20.51
CA PRO A 131 21.49 19.52 20.92
C PRO A 131 20.87 20.89 21.05
N TYR A 132 19.56 20.98 20.76
CA TYR A 132 18.80 22.19 21.05
C TYR A 132 19.15 22.68 22.46
N GLN A 133 19.81 23.84 22.53
CA GLN A 133 20.05 24.51 23.79
C GLN A 133 18.82 25.34 24.10
N ASP A 134 18.32 25.20 25.31
CA ASP A 134 17.21 26.00 25.76
C ASP A 134 17.61 27.50 25.84
N PRO A 135 16.67 28.42 26.11
CA PRO A 135 16.95 29.85 26.24
C PRO A 135 17.94 30.22 27.35
N PHE A 136 18.29 29.28 28.22
CA PHE A 136 19.25 29.43 29.31
C PHE A 136 20.63 28.81 28.98
N GLY A 137 20.79 28.20 27.80
CA GLY A 137 22.05 27.66 27.30
C GLY A 137 22.34 26.23 27.74
N GLU A 138 21.34 25.51 28.25
CA GLU A 138 21.48 24.12 28.70
C GLU A 138 21.02 23.15 27.60
N SER A 139 21.81 22.09 27.37
CA SER A 139 21.47 21.04 26.41
C SER A 139 20.29 20.22 26.94
N VAL A 140 19.20 20.12 26.17
CA VAL A 140 18.01 19.35 26.60
C VAL A 140 18.02 17.88 26.17
N VAL A 141 19.02 17.44 25.41
CA VAL A 141 19.20 15.99 25.19
C VAL A 141 20.20 15.47 26.21
N ASP A 142 19.73 14.45 26.90
CA ASP A 142 20.45 13.77 27.96
C ASP A 142 21.57 12.94 27.33
N THR A 143 22.83 13.31 27.59
CA THR A 143 24.01 12.67 26.97
C THR A 143 24.48 11.45 27.77
N GLY A 144 23.56 10.77 28.46
CA GLY A 144 23.77 9.46 29.05
C GLY A 144 24.30 9.45 30.48
N ASP A 145 24.12 10.52 31.26
CA ASP A 145 24.07 10.34 32.71
C ASP A 145 22.63 9.92 33.02
N GLU A 146 22.41 8.62 33.22
CA GLU A 146 21.15 8.14 33.80
C GLU A 146 20.85 9.02 35.02
N PRO A 147 19.68 9.68 35.10
CA PRO A 147 19.36 10.45 36.28
C PRO A 147 19.42 9.51 37.47
N GLU A 148 20.31 9.81 38.43
CA GLU A 148 20.22 9.23 39.78
C GLU A 148 18.88 9.69 40.34
N TYR A 149 17.86 8.84 40.19
CA TYR A 149 16.59 9.01 40.86
C TYR A 149 16.89 8.93 42.36
N ASP A 150 16.85 10.08 43.02
CA ASP A 150 16.82 10.12 44.48
C ASP A 150 15.49 9.50 44.91
N ASP A 151 15.57 8.29 45.49
CA ASP A 151 14.43 7.51 45.96
C ASP A 151 13.58 8.28 47.01
N GLU A 152 14.04 9.43 47.49
CA GLU A 152 13.39 10.24 48.53
C GLU A 152 12.14 11.01 48.05
N PHE A 153 11.87 11.06 46.73
CA PHE A 153 10.66 11.72 46.18
C PHE A 153 9.55 10.75 45.72
N MET A 154 9.63 9.47 46.06
CA MET A 154 8.49 8.57 45.97
C MET A 154 7.72 8.63 47.29
N VAL A 155 6.69 9.48 47.35
CA VAL A 155 5.71 9.40 48.43
C VAL A 155 5.02 8.04 48.32
N GLU A 156 5.29 7.13 49.25
CA GLU A 156 4.46 5.95 49.50
C GLU A 156 3.06 6.41 49.93
N GLU A 157 2.22 6.81 48.99
CA GLU A 157 0.78 6.70 49.18
C GLU A 157 0.42 5.23 48.95
N GLY A 158 0.19 4.53 50.07
CA GLY A 158 0.00 3.10 50.13
C GLY A 158 -1.01 2.57 49.11
N PHE A 159 -0.62 1.48 48.46
CA PHE A 159 -1.48 0.60 47.67
C PHE A 159 -2.74 0.22 48.46
N GLY A 160 -3.85 0.89 48.15
CA GLY A 160 -5.17 0.60 48.65
C GLY A 160 -6.13 0.26 47.51
N ARG A 161 -6.28 -1.05 47.27
CA ARG A 161 -7.39 -1.70 46.52
C ARG A 161 -7.48 -1.40 45.02
N VAL A 162 -7.07 -2.40 44.24
CA VAL A 162 -7.44 -2.56 42.82
C VAL A 162 -8.97 -2.67 42.72
N GLU A 163 -9.63 -1.63 42.22
CA GLU A 163 -10.98 -1.78 41.68
C GLU A 163 -10.85 -2.39 40.26
N GLN A 164 -11.22 -3.66 40.14
CA GLN A 164 -11.45 -4.31 38.85
C GLN A 164 -12.60 -3.59 38.15
N TRP A 165 -12.29 -2.79 37.13
CA TRP A 165 -13.29 -2.36 36.16
C TRP A 165 -13.27 -3.32 34.98
N GLY A 166 -14.07 -4.37 35.14
CA GLY A 166 -14.92 -5.01 34.12
C GLY A 166 -14.34 -5.25 32.73
N THR A 167 -13.85 -6.47 32.54
CA THR A 167 -13.86 -7.25 31.30
C THR A 167 -15.21 -7.17 30.57
N ASP A 168 -15.17 -7.14 29.24
CA ASP A 168 -16.30 -7.34 28.33
C ASP A 168 -17.18 -8.54 28.72
N PRO A 169 -18.52 -8.46 28.61
CA PRO A 169 -19.37 -9.63 28.68
C PRO A 169 -19.55 -10.24 27.28
N ASP A 170 -18.93 -11.41 27.06
CA ASP A 170 -19.37 -12.37 26.06
C ASP A 170 -20.26 -13.44 26.72
N GLU A 171 -21.39 -13.70 26.04
CA GLU A 171 -22.19 -14.93 25.97
C GLU A 171 -22.97 -15.45 27.19
N GLU A 172 -24.32 -15.52 27.08
CA GLU A 172 -25.18 -16.72 27.29
C GLU A 172 -26.49 -16.47 26.49
N GLU A 173 -26.75 -17.13 25.37
CA GLU A 173 -27.48 -18.41 25.24
C GLU A 173 -28.59 -18.62 26.27
N ASP A 174 -29.85 -18.42 25.86
CA ASP A 174 -31.02 -19.02 26.51
C ASP A 174 -31.84 -19.78 25.46
N GLU A 175 -31.67 -21.10 25.45
CA GLU A 175 -32.61 -22.05 24.86
C GLU A 175 -33.81 -22.26 25.82
N ALA A 176 -35.03 -22.07 25.28
CA ALA A 176 -36.28 -22.80 25.53
C ALA A 176 -36.76 -23.13 26.97
N ASN A 177 -37.98 -22.66 27.33
CA ASN A 177 -39.16 -23.53 27.51
C ASN A 177 -40.46 -22.74 27.80
N GLU A 178 -41.48 -22.86 26.93
CA GLU A 178 -42.88 -23.31 27.20
C GLU A 178 -43.79 -23.13 25.97
#